data_AF-A0AAW0BFW9-F1
#
_entry.id   AF-A0AAW0BFW9-F1
#
_cell.length_a   1.000
_cell.length_b   1.000
_cell.length_c   1.000
_cell.angle_alpha   90.00
_cell.angle_beta   90.00
_cell.angle_gamma   90.00
#
_symmetry.space_group_name_H-M   'P 1'
#
loop_
_entity.id
_entity.type
_entity.pdbx_description
1 polymer ?
#
loop_
_entity_poly.entity_id
_entity_poly.type
_entity_poly.pdbx_seq_one_letter_code
_entity_poly.pdbx_strand_id
1 'polypeptide(L)'
;MSCAYYGRKTNLEYDMRAHDPSLTSSRPPVLDLGVTGRRQDSSIKSNPLNSISGPYSPAIKLLAKESSNLSLGNKGVKALLTRIDLHSYTIANFTWETTKPISIAPGKAIILDLESLLDSNKLQRKLHSKVRTWTVSSAHVDGPTRTFSLTIKVKPGVAATGVLFDIANDSRYRELLGAGDMRSLGLSVGFLGVAGELGLGDIDTDSEIAAVKRKKCLWIEGGVGVTSFLSMLRGIVALTSESLHWDVILILSTREADVLVPIIADISKGLDSERVKLSVLIFSSNWSNIS
;
A
#
# COMPACT_ATOMS: atom_id res chain seq x y z
N MET A 1 -2.86 30.33 -1.80
CA MET A 1 -2.25 28.98 -1.75
C MET A 1 -1.07 28.94 -2.69
N SER A 2 0.16 28.80 -2.18
CA SER A 2 1.36 28.60 -3.01
C SER A 2 1.88 27.19 -2.72
N CYS A 3 1.59 26.26 -3.62
CA CYS A 3 2.25 24.96 -3.63
C CYS A 3 3.62 25.19 -4.26
N ALA A 4 4.65 25.37 -3.44
CA ALA A 4 6.02 25.51 -3.92
C ALA A 4 6.52 24.13 -4.36
N TYR A 5 6.41 23.86 -5.66
CA TYR A 5 7.00 22.69 -6.31
C TYR A 5 8.50 22.90 -6.50
N TYR A 6 9.33 22.06 -5.87
CA TYR A 6 10.77 22.03 -6.12
C TYR A 6 11.11 20.78 -6.94
N GLY A 7 10.98 20.90 -8.27
CA GLY A 7 11.55 19.93 -9.21
C GLY A 7 13.03 20.24 -9.40
N ARG A 8 13.93 19.53 -8.69
CA ARG A 8 15.37 19.67 -8.93
C ARG A 8 15.74 18.89 -10.20
N LYS A 9 15.90 19.60 -11.32
CA LYS A 9 16.62 19.08 -12.49
C LYS A 9 18.08 18.87 -12.09
N THR A 10 18.53 17.63 -11.93
CA THR A 10 19.95 17.33 -11.94
C THR A 10 20.42 17.31 -13.39
N ASN A 11 20.95 18.45 -13.85
CA ASN A 11 21.82 18.50 -15.02
C ASN A 11 23.14 17.82 -14.63
N LEU A 12 23.36 16.59 -15.11
CA LEU A 12 24.70 16.05 -15.25
C LEU A 12 25.15 16.45 -16.66
N GLU A 13 25.92 17.53 -16.75
CA GLU A 13 26.70 17.87 -17.93
C GLU A 13 27.66 16.71 -18.23
N TYR A 14 27.45 16.07 -19.38
CA TYR A 14 28.47 15.24 -20.01
C TYR A 14 29.33 16.17 -20.87
N ASP A 15 30.56 16.44 -20.41
CA ASP A 15 31.56 17.15 -21.20
C ASP A 15 31.96 16.29 -22.40
N MET A 16 31.56 16.73 -23.59
CA MET A 16 32.00 16.15 -24.85
C MET A 16 33.31 16.80 -25.26
N ARG A 17 34.44 16.12 -25.05
CA ARG A 17 35.69 16.43 -25.74
C ARG A 17 36.20 15.23 -26.53
N ALA A 18 36.24 15.48 -27.84
CA ALA A 18 36.99 14.89 -28.95
C ALA A 18 37.76 13.57 -28.72
N HIS A 19 37.39 12.58 -29.53
CA HIS A 19 38.17 11.40 -29.86
C HIS A 19 39.50 11.78 -30.54
N ASP A 20 40.62 11.34 -29.96
CA ASP A 20 41.92 11.20 -30.62
C ASP A 20 42.27 9.69 -30.65
N PRO A 21 42.42 9.04 -31.82
CA PRO A 21 42.66 7.62 -31.92
C PRO A 21 44.17 7.35 -32.08
N SER A 22 44.93 7.41 -31.00
CA SER A 22 46.19 6.67 -30.90
C SER A 22 46.64 6.57 -29.44
N LEU A 23 46.71 5.36 -28.90
CA LEU A 23 47.77 4.86 -28.01
C LEU A 23 47.33 3.56 -27.31
N THR A 24 48.30 2.65 -27.27
CA THR A 24 48.22 1.22 -26.96
C THR A 24 48.29 0.90 -25.47
N SER A 25 47.67 -0.22 -25.08
CA SER A 25 48.15 -1.19 -24.09
C SER A 25 48.54 -0.71 -22.69
N SER A 26 47.66 -0.92 -21.71
CA SER A 26 47.97 -1.64 -20.46
C SER A 26 46.71 -1.81 -19.59
N ARG A 27 46.50 -3.01 -19.06
CA ARG A 27 45.42 -3.33 -18.11
C ARG A 27 45.80 -2.86 -16.70
N PRO A 28 44.88 -2.26 -15.91
CA PRO A 28 45.06 -2.11 -14.48
C PRO A 28 44.54 -3.34 -13.69
N PRO A 29 45.01 -3.53 -12.44
CA PRO A 29 44.95 -4.79 -11.72
C PRO A 29 43.61 -5.06 -11.02
N VAL A 30 43.28 -6.36 -10.94
CA VAL A 30 42.19 -6.92 -10.14
C VAL A 30 42.63 -7.00 -8.69
N LEU A 31 41.90 -6.35 -7.79
CA LEU A 31 42.02 -6.55 -6.34
C LEU A 31 41.17 -7.75 -5.94
N ASP A 32 41.88 -8.85 -5.68
CA ASP A 32 41.40 -10.09 -5.09
C ASP A 32 41.48 -9.95 -3.56
N LEU A 33 40.33 -9.99 -2.88
CA LEU A 33 40.25 -10.12 -1.42
C LEU A 33 39.61 -11.47 -1.11
N GLY A 34 40.49 -12.45 -0.93
CA GLY A 34 40.15 -13.79 -0.51
C GLY A 34 39.49 -13.83 0.86
N VAL A 35 38.48 -14.68 1.00
CA VAL A 35 38.09 -15.27 2.28
C VAL A 35 38.18 -16.78 2.13
N THR A 36 39.13 -17.34 2.88
CA THR A 36 39.46 -18.75 2.96
C THR A 36 38.34 -19.52 3.65
N GLY A 37 37.92 -20.62 3.02
CA GLY A 37 36.99 -21.57 3.62
C GLY A 37 37.67 -22.45 4.68
N ARG A 38 37.01 -22.59 5.84
CA ARG A 38 37.11 -23.81 6.65
C ARG A 38 35.78 -24.55 6.60
N ARG A 39 35.82 -25.76 6.05
CA ARG A 39 34.81 -26.80 6.28
C ARG A 39 34.97 -27.30 7.72
N GLN A 40 33.87 -27.33 8.47
CA GLN A 40 33.59 -28.44 9.36
C GLN A 40 32.23 -29.01 8.97
N ASP A 41 32.26 -30.29 8.60
CA ASP A 41 31.10 -31.14 8.37
C ASP A 41 30.24 -31.21 9.64
N SER A 42 28.94 -30.99 9.50
CA SER A 42 27.95 -31.77 10.23
C SER A 42 26.74 -31.99 9.32
N SER A 43 26.48 -33.26 9.09
CA SER A 43 25.47 -33.80 8.20
C SER A 43 24.07 -33.60 8.77
N ILE A 44 23.34 -32.64 8.22
CA ILE A 44 21.88 -32.57 8.34
C ILE A 44 21.31 -32.81 6.94
N LYS A 45 20.63 -33.94 6.76
CA LYS A 45 19.94 -34.31 5.52
C LYS A 45 18.93 -33.20 5.16
N SER A 46 19.22 -32.40 4.14
CA SER A 46 18.28 -31.44 3.57
C SER A 46 17.41 -32.13 2.52
N ASN A 47 16.10 -32.09 2.75
CA ASN A 47 15.08 -32.52 1.79
C ASN A 47 15.05 -31.51 0.63
N PRO A 48 15.16 -31.90 -0.65
CA PRO A 48 15.33 -30.97 -1.75
C PRO A 48 13.97 -30.53 -2.30
N LEU A 49 13.22 -29.68 -1.59
CA LEU A 49 12.03 -29.03 -2.15
C LEU A 49 11.83 -27.62 -1.56
N ASN A 50 12.02 -26.62 -2.43
CA ASN A 50 11.39 -25.30 -2.43
C ASN A 50 11.91 -24.21 -1.47
N SER A 51 13.02 -23.57 -1.88
CA SER A 51 13.32 -22.18 -1.53
C SER A 51 13.36 -21.31 -2.80
N ILE A 52 12.18 -20.89 -3.29
CA ILE A 52 12.08 -19.71 -4.15
C ILE A 52 11.24 -18.70 -3.36
N SER A 53 11.90 -18.03 -2.43
CA SER A 53 11.35 -16.90 -1.67
C SER A 53 11.60 -15.64 -2.48
N GLY A 54 10.56 -15.09 -3.11
CA GLY A 54 10.65 -13.74 -3.66
C GLY A 54 10.82 -12.71 -2.53
N PRO A 55 11.42 -11.53 -2.81
CA PRO A 55 11.78 -10.51 -1.80
C PRO A 55 10.60 -9.91 -1.01
N TYR A 56 9.35 -10.25 -1.34
CA TYR A 56 8.13 -9.74 -0.70
C TYR A 56 7.18 -10.85 -0.21
N SER A 57 7.68 -12.06 -0.05
CA SER A 57 6.96 -13.12 0.66
C SER A 57 7.89 -13.68 1.72
N PRO A 58 8.12 -12.95 2.83
CA PRO A 58 8.75 -13.59 3.96
C PRO A 58 7.93 -14.83 4.29
N ALA A 59 8.61 -15.95 4.52
CA ALA A 59 7.98 -17.12 5.11
C ALA A 59 7.22 -16.66 6.36
N ILE A 60 6.02 -17.19 6.58
CA ILE A 60 5.23 -16.92 7.78
C ILE A 60 5.97 -17.56 8.97
N LYS A 61 7.05 -16.91 9.43
CA LYS A 61 7.56 -17.06 10.78
C LYS A 61 6.67 -16.15 11.60
N LEU A 62 5.62 -16.72 12.18
CA LEU A 62 4.87 -16.08 13.25
C LEU A 62 5.89 -15.66 14.32
N LEU A 63 6.27 -14.39 14.34
CA LEU A 63 7.00 -13.83 15.45
C LEU A 63 6.02 -13.82 16.62
N ALA A 64 6.27 -14.63 17.63
CA ALA A 64 5.47 -14.71 18.85
C ALA A 64 5.19 -13.33 19.52
N LYS A 65 5.94 -12.29 19.13
CA LYS A 65 5.75 -10.88 19.54
C LYS A 65 4.67 -10.10 18.77
N GLU A 66 4.25 -10.51 17.56
CA GLU A 66 3.19 -9.81 16.80
C GLU A 66 1.76 -10.23 17.22
N SER A 67 1.66 -11.27 18.05
CA SER A 67 0.40 -11.88 18.49
C SER A 67 -0.49 -10.95 19.34
N SER A 68 0.06 -9.89 19.94
CA SER A 68 -0.68 -9.08 20.92
C SER A 68 -1.73 -8.16 20.30
N ASN A 69 -1.63 -7.83 19.00
CA ASN A 69 -2.52 -6.85 18.34
C ASN A 69 -3.36 -7.45 17.20
N LEU A 70 -3.28 -8.76 16.99
CA LEU A 70 -4.16 -9.48 16.06
C LEU A 70 -5.51 -9.73 16.73
N SER A 71 -6.54 -8.98 16.36
CA SER A 71 -7.93 -9.29 16.69
C SER A 71 -8.46 -10.41 15.77
N LEU A 72 -7.78 -11.56 15.80
CA LEU A 72 -8.19 -12.82 15.16
C LEU A 72 -9.28 -13.46 16.02
N GLY A 73 -10.52 -13.02 15.86
CA GLY A 73 -11.66 -13.54 16.63
C GLY A 73 -12.98 -13.61 15.87
N ASN A 74 -13.04 -13.06 14.67
CA ASN A 74 -14.30 -12.83 13.97
C ASN A 74 -14.71 -13.99 13.06
N LYS A 75 -14.76 -15.22 13.61
CA LYS A 75 -15.30 -16.37 12.88
C LYS A 75 -16.74 -16.06 12.45
N GLY A 76 -16.97 -16.09 11.13
CA GLY A 76 -18.29 -15.88 10.53
C GLY A 76 -18.59 -14.47 10.03
N VAL A 77 -17.69 -13.49 10.20
CA VAL A 77 -17.84 -12.20 9.52
C VAL A 77 -17.43 -12.36 8.06
N LYS A 78 -18.35 -12.01 7.16
CA LYS A 78 -18.09 -11.91 5.73
C LYS A 78 -18.02 -10.46 5.29
N ALA A 79 -17.23 -10.21 4.25
CA ALA A 79 -17.15 -8.94 3.54
C ALA A 79 -17.69 -9.15 2.11
N LEU A 80 -18.69 -8.36 1.70
CA LEU A 80 -19.29 -8.35 0.37
C LEU A 80 -18.65 -7.23 -0.46
N LEU A 81 -18.22 -7.50 -1.69
CA LEU A 81 -17.74 -6.48 -2.60
C LEU A 81 -18.92 -5.62 -3.06
N THR A 82 -18.86 -4.32 -2.80
CA THR A 82 -19.95 -3.38 -3.10
C THR A 82 -19.61 -2.39 -4.19
N ARG A 83 -18.33 -2.08 -4.41
CA ARG A 83 -17.92 -1.12 -5.44
C ARG A 83 -16.47 -1.36 -5.88
N ILE A 84 -16.20 -1.11 -7.15
CA ILE A 84 -14.84 -1.07 -7.70
C ILE A 84 -14.66 0.28 -8.40
N ASP A 85 -13.61 1.02 -8.03
CA ASP A 85 -13.19 2.23 -8.73
C ASP A 85 -11.85 1.96 -9.41
N LEU A 86 -11.86 1.82 -10.73
CA LEU A 86 -10.65 1.64 -11.53
C LEU A 86 -9.91 2.97 -11.67
N HIS A 87 -8.67 3.03 -11.17
CA HIS A 87 -7.79 4.18 -11.41
C HIS A 87 -6.89 3.95 -12.63
N SER A 88 -6.52 2.70 -12.89
CA SER A 88 -5.86 2.24 -14.10
C SER A 88 -6.12 0.74 -14.30
N TYR A 89 -5.60 0.18 -15.39
CA TYR A 89 -5.61 -1.27 -15.62
C TYR A 89 -4.83 -2.07 -14.55
N THR A 90 -4.00 -1.40 -13.74
CA THR A 90 -3.21 -2.05 -12.68
C THR A 90 -3.52 -1.59 -11.28
N ILE A 91 -4.27 -0.51 -11.06
CA ILE A 91 -4.59 0.01 -9.74
C ILE A 91 -6.09 0.30 -9.65
N ALA A 92 -6.72 -0.21 -8.60
CA ALA A 92 -8.14 0.01 -8.35
C ALA A 92 -8.45 0.04 -6.86
N ASN A 93 -9.53 0.72 -6.49
CA ASN A 93 -10.12 0.62 -5.17
C ASN A 93 -11.21 -0.45 -5.17
N PHE A 94 -11.18 -1.34 -4.20
CA PHE A 94 -12.22 -2.33 -3.95
C PHE A 94 -12.88 -1.99 -2.62
N THR A 95 -14.16 -1.62 -2.64
CA THR A 95 -14.93 -1.27 -1.46
C THR A 95 -15.80 -2.43 -1.03
N TRP A 96 -15.73 -2.76 0.25
CA TRP A 96 -16.36 -3.92 0.83
C TRP A 96 -17.29 -3.51 1.97
N GLU A 97 -18.32 -4.33 2.18
CA GLU A 97 -19.28 -4.18 3.26
C GLU A 97 -19.29 -5.45 4.13
N THR A 98 -19.03 -5.30 5.43
CA THR A 98 -19.03 -6.39 6.40
C THR A 98 -20.40 -6.63 6.99
N THR A 99 -20.70 -7.91 7.21
CA THR A 99 -21.93 -8.38 7.88
C THR A 99 -22.10 -7.87 9.32
N LYS A 100 -21.02 -7.47 9.98
CA LYS A 100 -21.02 -6.88 11.33
C LYS A 100 -20.15 -5.61 11.34
N PRO A 101 -20.46 -4.62 12.19
CA PRO A 101 -19.56 -3.50 12.42
C PRO A 101 -18.18 -3.95 12.89
N ILE A 102 -17.13 -3.31 12.41
CA ILE A 102 -15.73 -3.55 12.74
C ILE A 102 -15.05 -2.23 13.08
N SER A 103 -14.09 -2.26 14.01
CA SER A 103 -13.30 -1.09 14.37
C SER A 103 -12.01 -1.09 13.56
N ILE A 104 -11.83 -0.09 12.69
CA ILE A 104 -10.62 0.09 11.88
C ILE A 104 -10.17 1.54 12.04
N ALA A 105 -8.98 1.75 12.60
CA ALA A 105 -8.36 3.06 12.62
C ALA A 105 -7.64 3.39 11.29
N PRO A 106 -7.48 4.67 10.93
CA PRO A 106 -6.69 5.06 9.76
C PRO A 106 -5.26 4.52 9.80
N GLY A 107 -4.78 4.00 8.66
CA GLY A 107 -3.44 3.41 8.52
C GLY A 107 -3.33 1.92 8.90
N LYS A 108 -4.42 1.31 9.38
CA LYS A 108 -4.48 -0.13 9.69
C LYS A 108 -4.68 -0.98 8.43
N ALA A 109 -4.43 -2.27 8.58
CA ALA A 109 -4.67 -3.28 7.57
C ALA A 109 -5.80 -4.22 7.98
N ILE A 110 -6.42 -4.87 7.00
CA ILE A 110 -7.37 -5.95 7.22
C ILE A 110 -6.80 -7.27 6.74
N ILE A 111 -7.30 -8.36 7.31
CA ILE A 111 -6.96 -9.71 6.93
C ILE A 111 -8.19 -10.36 6.32
N LEU A 112 -8.09 -10.74 5.05
CA LEU A 112 -9.16 -11.39 4.29
C LEU A 112 -8.79 -12.83 3.96
N ASP A 113 -9.78 -13.71 4.08
CA ASP A 113 -9.74 -15.08 3.56
C ASP A 113 -10.45 -15.13 2.21
N LEU A 114 -9.67 -15.34 1.17
CA LEU A 114 -10.08 -15.34 -0.23
C LEU A 114 -10.36 -16.74 -0.75
N GLU A 115 -10.41 -17.76 0.12
CA GLU A 115 -10.70 -19.15 -0.28
C GLU A 115 -11.92 -19.25 -1.21
N SER A 116 -13.04 -18.65 -0.80
CA SER A 116 -14.28 -18.62 -1.58
C SER A 116 -14.16 -17.94 -2.95
N LEU A 117 -13.26 -16.96 -3.08
CA LEU A 117 -13.01 -16.25 -4.34
C LEU A 117 -12.09 -17.04 -5.27
N LEU A 118 -11.16 -17.82 -4.71
CA LEU A 118 -10.16 -18.57 -5.46
C LEU A 118 -10.66 -19.97 -5.85
N ASP A 119 -11.49 -20.61 -5.03
CA ASP A 119 -11.99 -21.97 -5.26
C ASP A 119 -13.12 -22.01 -6.31
N SER A 120 -13.83 -20.90 -6.55
CA SER A 120 -14.83 -20.78 -7.63
C SER A 120 -14.19 -20.89 -9.03
N ASN A 121 -12.91 -20.50 -9.14
CA ASN A 121 -12.12 -20.63 -10.35
C ASN A 121 -11.28 -21.90 -10.25
N LYS A 122 -11.78 -23.01 -10.84
CA LYS A 122 -11.15 -24.35 -10.91
C LYS A 122 -9.69 -24.37 -11.41
N LEU A 123 -9.14 -23.23 -11.83
CA LEU A 123 -7.82 -23.07 -12.43
C LEU A 123 -6.66 -23.02 -11.42
N GLN A 124 -6.91 -22.94 -10.11
CA GLN A 124 -5.89 -22.44 -9.18
C GLN A 124 -5.71 -23.24 -7.87
N ARG A 125 -5.51 -24.55 -8.00
CA ARG A 125 -5.25 -25.48 -6.87
C ARG A 125 -3.88 -25.34 -6.18
N LYS A 126 -3.00 -24.43 -6.60
CA LYS A 126 -1.59 -24.41 -6.16
C LYS A 126 -1.08 -23.02 -5.74
N LEU A 127 -1.91 -22.22 -5.08
CA LEU A 127 -1.56 -20.86 -4.70
C LEU A 127 -1.15 -20.67 -3.25
N HIS A 128 -0.15 -19.82 -3.09
CA HIS A 128 0.69 -19.71 -1.90
C HIS A 128 0.08 -18.96 -0.70
N SER A 129 -1.13 -18.40 -0.79
CA SER A 129 -1.96 -18.15 0.40
C SER A 129 -3.38 -17.72 -0.01
N LYS A 130 -4.38 -18.38 0.58
CA LYS A 130 -5.80 -17.99 0.51
C LYS A 130 -6.08 -16.76 1.37
N VAL A 131 -5.28 -16.57 2.42
CA VAL A 131 -5.33 -15.40 3.29
C VAL A 131 -4.39 -14.29 2.81
N ARG A 132 -4.86 -13.05 2.79
CA ARG A 132 -4.09 -11.85 2.44
C ARG A 132 -4.37 -10.72 3.41
N THR A 133 -3.34 -9.93 3.67
CA THR A 133 -3.42 -8.71 4.46
C THR A 133 -3.23 -7.51 3.53
N TRP A 134 -4.14 -6.54 3.60
CA TRP A 134 -4.06 -5.30 2.83
C TRP A 134 -4.34 -4.10 3.71
N THR A 135 -3.59 -3.03 3.49
CA THR A 135 -3.85 -1.74 4.11
C THR A 135 -5.20 -1.19 3.64
N VAL A 136 -5.98 -0.68 4.59
CA VAL A 136 -7.25 -0.01 4.31
C VAL A 136 -6.96 1.38 3.76
N SER A 137 -7.63 1.74 2.67
CA SER A 137 -7.51 3.05 2.01
C SER A 137 -8.60 4.04 2.43
N SER A 138 -9.71 3.56 3.00
CA SER A 138 -10.72 4.38 3.67
C SER A 138 -10.26 4.83 5.05
N ALA A 139 -10.98 5.77 5.65
CA ALA A 139 -10.74 6.24 7.01
C ALA A 139 -12.05 6.19 7.80
N HIS A 140 -11.96 5.74 9.05
CA HIS A 140 -13.08 5.67 9.99
C HIS A 140 -12.59 6.19 11.33
N VAL A 141 -13.04 7.39 11.70
CA VAL A 141 -12.65 8.06 12.95
C VAL A 141 -13.78 8.07 13.97
N ASP A 142 -15.04 7.96 13.53
CA ASP A 142 -16.25 8.03 14.38
C ASP A 142 -16.73 6.66 14.88
N GLY A 143 -15.80 5.75 15.17
CA GLY A 143 -16.09 4.44 15.74
C GLY A 143 -16.30 3.31 14.71
N PRO A 144 -17.00 2.22 15.10
CA PRO A 144 -17.14 1.03 14.25
C PRO A 144 -17.87 1.29 12.92
N THR A 145 -17.36 0.71 11.85
CA THR A 145 -17.88 0.83 10.49
C THR A 145 -18.32 -0.53 9.95
N ARG A 146 -19.21 -0.54 8.95
CA ARG A 146 -19.46 -1.75 8.13
C ARG A 146 -18.76 -1.70 6.79
N THR A 147 -18.15 -0.60 6.41
CA THR A 147 -17.53 -0.45 5.10
C THR A 147 -16.05 -0.19 5.23
N PHE A 148 -15.28 -0.68 4.26
CA PHE A 148 -13.88 -0.32 4.10
C PHE A 148 -13.48 -0.41 2.63
N SER A 149 -12.45 0.33 2.24
CA SER A 149 -11.89 0.29 0.87
C SER A 149 -10.45 -0.18 0.89
N LEU A 150 -10.02 -0.87 -0.17
CA LEU A 150 -8.65 -1.32 -0.38
C LEU A 150 -8.14 -0.78 -1.71
N THR A 151 -7.02 -0.08 -1.70
CA THR A 151 -6.29 0.26 -2.94
C THR A 151 -5.35 -0.87 -3.28
N ILE A 152 -5.63 -1.59 -4.37
CA ILE A 152 -4.88 -2.78 -4.77
C ILE A 152 -4.19 -2.53 -6.10
N LYS A 153 -2.90 -2.91 -6.16
CA LYS A 153 -2.17 -3.04 -7.42
C LYS A 153 -2.18 -4.48 -7.89
N VAL A 154 -2.52 -4.72 -9.15
CA VAL A 154 -2.38 -6.04 -9.77
C VAL A 154 -0.91 -6.44 -9.77
N LYS A 155 -0.65 -7.68 -9.36
CA LYS A 155 0.69 -8.27 -9.45
C LYS A 155 0.58 -9.48 -10.37
N PRO A 156 1.18 -9.44 -11.58
CA PRO A 156 1.14 -10.56 -12.50
C PRO A 156 1.57 -11.86 -11.81
N GLY A 157 0.81 -12.94 -12.04
CA GLY A 157 1.05 -14.25 -11.43
C GLY A 157 0.56 -14.40 -9.99
N VAL A 158 -0.05 -13.38 -9.37
CA VAL A 158 -0.69 -13.49 -8.05
C VAL A 158 -2.20 -13.62 -8.21
N ALA A 159 -2.75 -14.78 -7.86
CA ALA A 159 -4.17 -15.08 -8.02
C ALA A 159 -5.13 -14.08 -7.40
N ALA A 160 -4.89 -13.73 -6.14
CA ALA A 160 -5.80 -12.89 -5.37
C ALA A 160 -6.07 -11.56 -6.09
N THR A 161 -5.01 -10.90 -6.57
CA THR A 161 -5.14 -9.65 -7.30
C THR A 161 -5.51 -9.90 -8.76
N GLY A 162 -5.09 -11.00 -9.37
CA GLY A 162 -5.51 -11.42 -10.70
C GLY A 162 -7.04 -11.53 -10.81
N VAL A 163 -7.68 -12.37 -9.99
CA VAL A 163 -9.14 -12.59 -10.02
C VAL A 163 -9.91 -11.29 -9.80
N LEU A 164 -9.47 -10.45 -8.85
CA LEU A 164 -10.11 -9.15 -8.60
C LEU A 164 -10.02 -8.22 -9.82
N PHE A 165 -8.87 -8.21 -10.51
CA PHE A 165 -8.69 -7.41 -11.73
C PHE A 165 -9.32 -8.03 -12.97
N ASP A 166 -9.45 -9.36 -13.04
CA ASP A 166 -10.20 -10.04 -14.09
C ASP A 166 -11.66 -9.59 -14.03
N ILE A 167 -12.24 -9.54 -12.83
CA ILE A 167 -13.59 -8.99 -12.61
C ILE A 167 -13.63 -7.51 -12.95
N ALA A 168 -12.69 -6.71 -12.45
CA ALA A 168 -12.69 -5.27 -12.67
C ALA A 168 -12.56 -4.89 -14.16
N ASN A 169 -11.85 -5.69 -14.96
CA ASN A 169 -11.66 -5.43 -16.39
C ASN A 169 -12.62 -6.23 -17.28
N ASP A 170 -13.52 -7.03 -16.72
CA ASP A 170 -14.46 -7.81 -17.51
C ASP A 170 -15.53 -6.91 -18.13
N SER A 171 -15.62 -6.95 -19.46
CA SER A 171 -16.63 -6.20 -20.22
C SER A 171 -18.08 -6.47 -19.78
N ARG A 172 -18.38 -7.66 -19.25
CA ARG A 172 -19.71 -8.05 -18.77
C ARG A 172 -20.17 -7.26 -17.55
N TYR A 173 -19.24 -6.69 -16.78
CA TYR A 173 -19.53 -5.93 -15.58
C TYR A 173 -19.43 -4.42 -15.78
N ARG A 174 -19.23 -3.93 -17.01
CA ARG A 174 -19.11 -2.49 -17.31
C ARG A 174 -20.30 -1.67 -16.84
N GLU A 175 -21.51 -2.17 -16.99
CA GLU A 175 -22.72 -1.47 -16.54
C GLU A 175 -22.73 -1.32 -15.02
N LEU A 176 -22.39 -2.38 -14.28
CA LEU A 176 -22.29 -2.37 -12.82
C LEU A 176 -21.18 -1.42 -12.33
N LEU A 177 -20.03 -1.41 -13.02
CA LEU A 177 -18.94 -0.47 -12.75
C LEU A 177 -19.38 0.98 -12.99
N GLY A 178 -20.13 1.23 -14.07
CA GLY A 178 -20.70 2.56 -14.36
C GLY A 178 -21.77 3.00 -13.35
N ALA A 179 -22.57 2.06 -12.85
CA ALA A 179 -23.56 2.29 -11.80
C ALA A 179 -22.93 2.44 -10.40
N GLY A 180 -21.69 1.95 -10.21
CA GLY A 180 -20.97 2.02 -8.95
C GLY A 180 -21.44 1.05 -7.86
N ASP A 181 -22.30 0.08 -8.20
CA ASP A 181 -22.77 -0.97 -7.28
C ASP A 181 -22.49 -2.38 -7.84
N MET A 182 -21.71 -3.14 -7.07
CA MET A 182 -21.26 -4.50 -7.39
C MET A 182 -21.93 -5.58 -6.54
N ARG A 183 -22.91 -5.21 -5.69
CA ARG A 183 -23.60 -6.17 -4.79
C ARG A 183 -24.30 -7.30 -5.53
N SER A 184 -24.78 -7.05 -6.75
CA SER A 184 -25.45 -8.04 -7.60
C SER A 184 -24.56 -9.22 -7.98
N LEU A 185 -23.22 -9.06 -7.93
CA LEU A 185 -22.28 -10.16 -8.14
C LEU A 185 -22.25 -11.18 -6.99
N GLY A 186 -22.75 -10.81 -5.81
CA GLY A 186 -22.74 -11.67 -4.63
C GLY A 186 -21.32 -12.08 -4.18
N LEU A 187 -20.28 -11.35 -4.61
CA LEU A 187 -18.90 -11.71 -4.34
C LEU A 187 -18.55 -11.38 -2.89
N SER A 188 -18.37 -12.43 -2.10
CA SER A 188 -18.09 -12.30 -0.68
C SER A 188 -16.88 -13.12 -0.26
N VAL A 189 -16.10 -12.60 0.68
CA VAL A 189 -14.88 -13.21 1.23
C VAL A 189 -14.94 -13.25 2.76
N GLY A 190 -14.14 -14.12 3.39
CA GLY A 190 -14.03 -14.17 4.84
C GLY A 190 -13.27 -12.97 5.38
N PHE A 191 -13.76 -12.36 6.46
CA PHE A 191 -13.03 -11.33 7.20
C PHE A 191 -12.43 -11.96 8.46
N LEU A 192 -11.11 -11.95 8.57
CA LEU A 192 -10.40 -12.60 9.69
C LEU A 192 -10.05 -11.63 10.81
N GLY A 193 -9.85 -10.35 10.51
CA GLY A 193 -9.54 -9.34 11.52
C GLY A 193 -8.88 -8.08 10.95
N VAL A 194 -8.48 -7.20 11.88
CA VAL A 194 -7.71 -5.98 11.63
C VAL A 194 -6.30 -6.18 12.20
N ALA A 195 -5.28 -5.64 11.53
CA ALA A 195 -3.88 -5.76 11.90
C ALA A 195 -3.13 -4.44 11.67
N GLY A 196 -1.92 -4.38 12.22
CA GLY A 196 -0.99 -3.27 12.04
C GLY A 196 -1.00 -2.29 13.21
N GLU A 197 0.14 -1.64 13.41
CA GLU A 197 0.34 -0.66 14.48
C GLU A 197 0.37 0.77 13.95
N LEU A 198 0.68 0.94 12.66
CA LEU A 198 0.67 2.22 11.97
C LEU A 198 -0.69 2.93 12.10
N GLY A 199 -0.65 4.24 12.33
CA GLY A 199 -1.82 5.09 12.43
C GLY A 199 -1.47 6.49 12.93
N LEU A 200 -2.48 7.33 13.16
CA LEU A 200 -2.33 8.73 13.60
C LEU A 200 -1.90 8.89 15.08
N GLY A 201 -1.67 7.76 15.77
CA GLY A 201 -1.45 7.67 17.21
C GLY A 201 -2.70 8.03 18.01
N ASP A 202 -2.59 7.99 19.34
CA ASP A 202 -3.67 8.48 20.20
C ASP A 202 -3.89 9.97 19.92
N ILE A 203 -5.13 10.29 19.57
CA ILE A 203 -5.59 11.66 19.40
C ILE A 203 -6.28 11.97 20.71
N ASP A 204 -5.51 12.43 21.70
CA ASP A 204 -6.07 12.95 22.95
C ASP A 204 -6.95 14.15 22.64
N THR A 205 -8.23 13.89 22.44
CA THR A 205 -9.29 14.89 22.28
C THR A 205 -9.72 15.46 23.63
N ASP A 206 -9.41 14.75 24.74
CA ASP A 206 -9.89 15.04 26.09
C ASP A 206 -8.94 15.91 26.95
N SER A 207 -7.81 16.36 26.41
CA SER A 207 -6.97 17.31 27.17
C SER A 207 -7.59 18.71 27.14
N GLU A 208 -8.32 19.08 28.20
CA GLU A 208 -8.86 20.43 28.49
C GLU A 208 -7.81 21.56 28.54
N ILE A 209 -6.55 21.26 28.23
CA ILE A 209 -5.50 22.27 28.10
C ILE A 209 -5.60 22.86 26.69
N ALA A 210 -6.10 24.09 26.60
CA ALA A 210 -6.28 24.92 25.40
C ALA A 210 -5.03 25.18 24.54
N ALA A 211 -3.93 24.45 24.76
CA ALA A 211 -2.73 24.55 23.96
C ALA A 211 -2.92 23.81 22.63
N VAL A 212 -2.79 24.54 21.53
CA VAL A 212 -2.73 23.98 20.19
C VAL A 212 -1.62 22.93 20.12
N LYS A 213 -1.98 21.66 19.91
CA LYS A 213 -1.03 20.56 19.75
C LYS A 213 -0.63 20.48 18.27
N ARG A 214 0.66 20.60 17.95
CA ARG A 214 1.18 20.44 16.58
C ARG A 214 1.92 19.11 16.43
N LYS A 215 1.39 18.22 15.59
CA LYS A 215 2.02 16.95 15.21
C LYS A 215 2.85 17.15 13.94
N LYS A 216 4.13 16.76 13.97
CA LYS A 216 5.02 16.76 12.80
C LYS A 216 5.22 15.33 12.34
N CYS A 217 5.04 15.06 11.05
CA CYS A 217 5.13 13.73 10.48
C CYS A 217 6.03 13.74 9.23
N LEU A 218 6.94 12.76 9.17
CA LEU A 218 7.67 12.42 7.96
C LEU A 218 7.25 11.02 7.52
N TRP A 219 6.69 10.95 6.32
CA TRP A 219 6.13 9.74 5.74
C TRP A 219 6.90 9.41 4.47
N ILE A 220 7.43 8.19 4.38
CA ILE A 220 8.27 7.78 3.24
C ILE A 220 7.73 6.45 2.71
N GLU A 221 7.23 6.44 1.49
CA GLU A 221 6.60 5.25 0.91
C GLU A 221 6.92 5.02 -0.58
N GLY A 222 6.76 3.76 -0.97
CA GLY A 222 6.98 3.26 -2.33
C GLY A 222 5.72 2.72 -2.99
N GLY A 223 5.35 3.25 -4.15
CA GLY A 223 4.21 2.77 -4.95
C GLY A 223 2.90 2.73 -4.15
N VAL A 224 2.19 1.61 -4.20
CA VAL A 224 0.92 1.43 -3.45
C VAL A 224 1.09 1.31 -1.93
N GLY A 225 2.32 1.27 -1.41
CA GLY A 225 2.57 1.40 0.04
C GLY A 225 2.02 2.72 0.62
N VAL A 226 1.87 3.75 -0.22
CA VAL A 226 1.27 5.04 0.16
C VAL A 226 -0.15 4.92 0.73
N THR A 227 -0.85 3.81 0.48
CA THR A 227 -2.24 3.58 0.89
C THR A 227 -2.47 3.85 2.39
N SER A 228 -1.52 3.47 3.25
CA SER A 228 -1.61 3.73 4.69
C SER A 228 -1.74 5.22 4.98
N PHE A 229 -0.95 6.02 4.28
CA PHE A 229 -0.93 7.47 4.43
C PHE A 229 -2.13 8.13 3.76
N LEU A 230 -2.67 7.58 2.67
CA LEU A 230 -3.94 8.06 2.11
C LEU A 230 -5.08 7.89 3.12
N SER A 231 -5.14 6.73 3.78
CA SER A 231 -6.09 6.49 4.87
C SER A 231 -5.87 7.46 6.03
N MET A 232 -4.63 7.66 6.46
CA MET A 232 -4.30 8.62 7.52
C MET A 232 -4.67 10.07 7.15
N LEU A 233 -4.42 10.52 5.92
CA LEU A 233 -4.83 11.85 5.44
C LEU A 233 -6.35 12.00 5.45
N ARG A 234 -7.09 11.01 4.97
CA ARG A 234 -8.57 10.99 5.07
C ARG A 234 -9.03 11.00 6.52
N GLY A 235 -8.32 10.33 7.41
CA GLY A 235 -8.53 10.39 8.85
C GLY A 235 -8.40 11.81 9.37
N ILE A 236 -7.31 12.51 9.01
CA ILE A 236 -7.09 13.91 9.38
C ILE A 236 -8.22 14.82 8.86
N VAL A 237 -8.68 14.63 7.61
CA VAL A 237 -9.83 15.37 7.06
C VAL A 237 -11.08 15.17 7.91
N ALA A 238 -11.32 13.93 8.36
CA ALA A 238 -12.51 13.59 9.14
C ALA A 238 -12.43 14.06 10.60
N LEU A 239 -11.24 14.43 11.11
CA LEU A 239 -11.11 14.94 12.48
C LEU A 239 -11.66 16.36 12.61
N THR A 240 -12.64 16.51 13.50
CA THR A 240 -13.30 17.78 13.84
C THR A 240 -12.55 18.61 14.89
N SER A 241 -11.47 18.10 15.46
CA SER A 241 -10.70 18.79 16.51
C SER A 241 -9.99 20.03 15.95
N GLU A 242 -10.35 21.21 16.48
CA GLU A 242 -9.75 22.50 16.12
C GLU A 242 -8.36 22.70 16.77
N SER A 243 -8.08 22.01 17.87
CA SER A 243 -6.84 22.19 18.64
C SER A 243 -5.63 21.44 18.04
N LEU A 244 -5.86 20.56 17.06
CA LEU A 244 -4.83 19.71 16.49
C LEU A 244 -4.36 20.21 15.11
N HIS A 245 -3.07 20.54 15.03
CA HIS A 245 -2.43 20.95 13.78
C HIS A 245 -1.43 19.88 13.31
N TRP A 246 -1.31 19.73 12.00
CA TRP A 246 -0.47 18.72 11.35
C TRP A 246 0.51 19.39 10.38
N ASP A 247 1.78 19.01 10.48
CA ASP A 247 2.82 19.35 9.50
C ASP A 247 3.39 18.04 8.95
N VAL A 248 2.93 17.69 7.76
CA VAL A 248 3.18 16.40 7.12
C VAL A 248 4.09 16.60 5.90
N ILE A 249 5.19 15.86 5.88
CA ILE A 249 6.03 15.70 4.70
C ILE A 249 5.86 14.27 4.20
N LEU A 250 5.29 14.10 3.00
CA LEU A 250 5.16 12.83 2.31
C LEU A 250 6.20 12.73 1.19
N ILE A 251 7.14 11.80 1.33
CA ILE A 251 8.09 11.41 0.30
C ILE A 251 7.54 10.16 -0.39
N LEU A 252 7.22 10.28 -1.68
CA LEU A 252 6.63 9.22 -2.49
C LEU A 252 7.58 8.83 -3.63
N SER A 253 8.03 7.57 -3.65
CA SER A 253 8.72 6.98 -4.80
C SER A 253 7.75 6.09 -5.56
N THR A 254 7.40 6.42 -6.81
CA THR A 254 6.39 5.64 -7.56
C THR A 254 6.59 5.68 -9.07
N ARG A 255 6.18 4.60 -9.75
CA ARG A 255 6.07 4.56 -11.21
C ARG A 255 4.67 4.95 -11.71
N GLU A 256 3.71 5.03 -10.79
CA GLU A 256 2.29 5.30 -11.06
C GLU A 256 1.90 6.69 -10.51
N ALA A 257 2.72 7.70 -10.80
CA ALA A 257 2.50 9.06 -10.31
C ALA A 257 1.26 9.70 -10.96
N ASP A 258 0.97 9.36 -12.21
CA ASP A 258 -0.26 9.70 -12.94
C ASP A 258 -1.54 9.23 -12.24
N VAL A 259 -1.46 8.16 -11.44
CA VAL A 259 -2.60 7.63 -10.65
C VAL A 259 -2.59 8.16 -9.22
N LEU A 260 -1.45 8.06 -8.53
CA LEU A 260 -1.37 8.34 -7.10
C LEU A 260 -1.43 9.83 -6.78
N VAL A 261 -0.87 10.70 -7.65
CA VAL A 261 -0.85 12.14 -7.40
C VAL A 261 -2.26 12.74 -7.47
N PRO A 262 -3.11 12.42 -8.46
CA PRO A 262 -4.51 12.86 -8.44
C PRO A 262 -5.28 12.40 -7.20
N ILE A 263 -5.05 11.19 -6.71
CA ILE A 263 -5.70 10.69 -5.48
C ILE A 263 -5.26 11.52 -4.26
N ILE A 264 -3.95 11.81 -4.14
CA ILE A 264 -3.43 12.66 -3.05
C ILE A 264 -4.00 14.07 -3.15
N ALA A 265 -4.02 14.64 -4.36
CA ALA A 265 -4.55 15.98 -4.62
C ALA A 265 -6.06 16.08 -4.36
N ASP A 266 -6.81 15.01 -4.60
CA ASP A 266 -8.24 14.98 -4.30
C ASP A 266 -8.50 14.98 -2.79
N ILE A 267 -7.76 14.14 -2.04
CA ILE A 267 -7.84 14.12 -0.57
C ILE A 267 -7.41 15.48 0.01
N SER A 268 -6.40 16.13 -0.57
CA SER A 268 -5.90 17.41 -0.05
C SER A 268 -6.88 18.57 -0.19
N LYS A 269 -7.88 18.48 -1.09
CA LYS A 269 -8.97 19.48 -1.17
C LYS A 269 -9.81 19.52 0.10
N GLY A 270 -9.90 18.40 0.82
CA GLY A 270 -10.61 18.32 2.10
C GLY A 270 -9.78 18.74 3.30
N LEU A 271 -8.48 19.01 3.13
CA LEU A 271 -7.62 19.44 4.23
C LEU A 271 -7.81 20.93 4.49
N ASP A 272 -8.02 21.26 5.76
CA ASP A 272 -8.01 22.63 6.25
C ASP A 272 -6.57 23.16 6.23
N SER A 273 -6.28 24.16 5.39
CA SER A 273 -4.94 24.71 5.21
C SER A 273 -4.40 25.48 6.42
N GLU A 274 -5.25 25.89 7.36
CA GLU A 274 -4.80 26.52 8.61
C GLU A 274 -4.31 25.46 9.59
N ARG A 275 -4.97 24.29 9.61
CA ARG A 275 -4.66 23.18 10.50
C ARG A 275 -3.63 22.21 9.93
N VAL A 276 -3.58 22.04 8.62
CA VAL A 276 -2.76 21.01 7.96
C VAL A 276 -1.86 21.62 6.90
N LYS A 277 -0.56 21.48 7.13
CA LYS A 277 0.47 21.71 6.12
C LYS A 277 0.89 20.36 5.55
N LEU A 278 0.59 20.11 4.27
CA LEU A 278 1.02 18.92 3.55
C LEU A 278 2.05 19.30 2.47
N SER A 279 3.26 18.76 2.60
CA SER A 279 4.31 18.85 1.57
C SER A 279 4.50 17.47 0.94
N VAL A 280 4.40 17.36 -0.39
CA VAL A 280 4.57 16.10 -1.11
C VAL A 280 5.80 16.18 -2.01
N LEU A 281 6.77 15.30 -1.78
CA LEU A 281 7.99 15.16 -2.57
C LEU A 281 7.89 13.86 -3.39
N ILE A 282 7.78 14.00 -4.71
CA ILE A 282 7.53 12.86 -5.61
C ILE A 282 8.80 12.52 -6.39
N PHE A 283 9.18 11.25 -6.35
CA PHE A 283 10.26 10.66 -7.12
C PHE A 283 9.65 9.65 -8.09
N SER A 284 9.63 9.99 -9.38
CA SER A 284 9.05 9.12 -10.41
C SER A 284 9.90 9.11 -11.67
N SER A 285 9.98 7.94 -12.32
CA SER A 285 10.64 7.80 -13.62
C SER A 285 9.81 8.35 -14.79
N ASN A 286 8.51 8.58 -14.59
CA ASN A 286 7.56 8.86 -15.67
C ASN A 286 7.08 10.32 -15.69
N TRP A 287 7.94 11.27 -15.29
CA TRP A 287 7.57 12.67 -15.09
C TRP A 287 7.03 13.38 -16.34
N SER A 288 7.31 12.87 -17.54
CA SER A 288 6.89 13.50 -18.80
C SER A 288 5.39 13.56 -19.04
N ASN A 289 4.57 12.85 -18.25
CA ASN A 289 3.13 12.69 -18.49
C ASN A 289 2.23 13.38 -17.44
N ILE A 290 2.79 14.18 -16.54
CA ILE A 290 2.05 14.86 -15.46
C ILE A 290 2.15 16.36 -15.71
N SER A 291 1.24 16.88 -16.52
CA SER A 291 1.07 18.32 -16.84
C SER A 291 -0.31 18.78 -16.43
#